data_AF-A0A1W9VAW2-F1
#
_entry.id   AF-A0A1W9VAW2-F1
#
_cell.length_a   1.000
_cell.length_b   1.000
_cell.length_c   1.000
_cell.angle_alpha   90.00
_cell.angle_beta   90.00
_cell.angle_gamma   90.00
#
_symmetry.space_group_name_H-M   'P 1'
#
loop_
_entity.id
_entity.type
_entity.pdbx_description
1 polymer ?
#
loop_
_entity_poly.entity_id
_entity_poly.type
_entity_poly.pdbx_seq_one_letter_code
_entity_poly.pdbx_strand_id
1 'polypeptide(L)'
;MSVLPIIHMTLYKHGVGYYRRRGAIEGEAVKLSFRQEEMDDLLKSLTIIDYSKGQVRGVDYDTPQSQAEKLAGCSIILDDARSLRDLLRALRGRKVQLALKQGQTEGGALLGLDEDETRPMKASLVSLLADKTETVNVYPISQLSGVTLQDNDAAEDLRFFLKTALGQESHRSITIRLSPGEHDLEVSYLLPLPPGASATGW
;
A
#
# COMPACT_ATOMS: atom_id res chain seq x y z
N MET A 1 12.13 5.09 -27.30
CA MET A 1 11.69 4.18 -26.21
C MET A 1 11.70 2.77 -26.77
N SER A 2 12.81 2.06 -26.63
CA SER A 2 12.90 0.67 -27.06
C SER A 2 12.18 -0.22 -26.05
N VAL A 3 11.17 -0.95 -26.52
CA VAL A 3 10.34 -1.83 -25.68
C VAL A 3 10.92 -3.24 -25.75
N LEU A 4 10.98 -3.94 -24.61
CA LEU A 4 11.25 -5.38 -24.55
C LEU A 4 9.92 -6.14 -24.52
N PRO A 5 9.38 -6.58 -25.68
CA PRO A 5 8.14 -7.36 -25.72
C PRO A 5 8.36 -8.75 -25.13
N ILE A 6 7.30 -9.34 -24.59
CA ILE A 6 7.28 -10.77 -24.22
C ILE A 6 7.25 -11.59 -25.52
N ILE A 7 8.25 -12.44 -25.71
CA ILE A 7 8.39 -13.32 -26.88
C ILE A 7 8.09 -14.79 -26.56
N HIS A 8 8.10 -15.16 -25.28
CA HIS A 8 7.76 -16.51 -24.83
C HIS A 8 7.18 -16.49 -23.41
N MET A 9 6.21 -17.36 -23.17
CA MET A 9 5.61 -17.56 -21.85
C MET A 9 5.33 -19.06 -21.64
N THR A 10 5.77 -19.60 -20.52
CA THR A 10 5.48 -20.98 -20.10
C THR A 10 4.70 -20.93 -18.79
N LEU A 11 3.54 -21.60 -18.72
CA LEU A 11 2.72 -21.66 -17.51
C LEU A 11 2.91 -23.02 -16.83
N TYR A 12 3.33 -23.03 -15.57
CA TYR A 12 3.47 -24.24 -14.78
C TYR A 12 2.19 -24.52 -13.99
N LYS A 13 1.88 -25.81 -13.79
CA LYS A 13 0.69 -26.26 -13.05
C LYS A 13 0.63 -25.77 -11.60
N HIS A 14 1.75 -25.33 -11.05
CA HIS A 14 1.88 -24.86 -9.67
C HIS A 14 1.63 -23.34 -9.52
N GLY A 15 1.08 -22.69 -10.55
CA GLY A 15 0.71 -21.27 -10.45
C GLY A 15 1.86 -20.29 -10.66
N VAL A 16 2.92 -20.72 -11.36
CA VAL A 16 4.07 -19.86 -11.72
C VAL A 16 4.18 -19.79 -13.24
N GLY A 17 4.55 -18.62 -13.77
CA GLY A 17 4.86 -18.41 -15.18
C GLY A 17 6.34 -18.09 -15.39
N TYR A 18 6.97 -18.69 -16.39
CA TYR A 18 8.27 -18.27 -16.93
C TYR A 18 8.04 -17.34 -18.12
N TYR A 19 8.62 -16.16 -18.04
CA TYR A 19 8.47 -15.12 -19.06
C TYR A 19 9.82 -14.84 -19.70
N ARG A 20 9.81 -14.63 -21.00
CA ARG A 20 10.98 -14.23 -21.76
C ARG A 20 10.63 -13.01 -22.60
N ARG A 21 11.39 -11.95 -22.41
CA ARG A 21 11.32 -10.73 -23.22
C ARG A 21 12.58 -10.60 -24.05
N ARG A 22 12.46 -10.14 -25.29
CA ARG A 22 13.63 -9.88 -26.14
C ARG A 22 13.39 -8.77 -27.14
N GLY A 23 14.40 -7.94 -27.37
CA GLY A 23 14.35 -6.91 -28.40
C GLY A 23 15.66 -6.18 -28.56
N ALA A 24 15.77 -5.47 -29.69
CA ALA A 24 16.87 -4.56 -29.93
C ALA A 24 16.72 -3.30 -29.07
N ILE A 25 17.78 -2.92 -28.38
CA ILE A 25 17.88 -1.75 -27.53
C ILE A 25 19.07 -0.92 -27.98
N GLU A 26 18.90 0.39 -28.07
CA GLU A 26 20.01 1.33 -28.27
C GLU A 26 20.16 2.19 -27.00
N GLY A 27 21.38 2.27 -26.46
CA GLY A 27 21.72 3.08 -25.30
C GLY A 27 22.19 2.27 -24.08
N GLU A 28 22.34 2.95 -22.96
CA GLU A 28 23.05 2.43 -21.78
C GLU A 28 22.14 1.87 -20.69
N ALA A 29 20.82 1.89 -20.88
CA ALA A 29 19.89 1.40 -19.86
C ALA A 29 18.54 0.98 -20.42
N VAL A 30 17.94 -0.02 -19.78
CA VAL A 30 16.55 -0.43 -20.01
C VAL A 30 15.80 -0.49 -18.69
N LYS A 31 14.61 0.12 -18.66
CA LYS A 31 13.75 0.12 -17.49
C LYS A 31 12.56 -0.80 -17.70
N LEU A 32 12.30 -1.68 -16.73
CA LEU A 32 11.15 -2.57 -16.70
C LEU A 32 10.35 -2.32 -15.40
N SER A 33 9.03 -2.42 -15.48
CA SER A 33 8.11 -2.17 -14.37
C SER A 33 7.33 -3.44 -14.02
N PHE A 34 7.23 -3.73 -12.73
CA PHE A 34 6.63 -4.92 -12.13
C PHE A 34 5.76 -4.52 -10.95
N ARG A 35 4.87 -5.37 -10.47
CA ARG A 35 4.14 -5.11 -9.22
C ARG A 35 5.07 -5.32 -8.03
N GLN A 36 4.79 -4.69 -6.90
CA GLN A 36 5.66 -4.78 -5.74
C GLN A 36 5.77 -6.21 -5.21
N GLU A 37 4.67 -6.94 -5.17
CA GLU A 37 4.61 -8.34 -4.75
C GLU A 37 5.38 -9.29 -5.67
N GLU A 38 5.60 -8.90 -6.93
CA GLU A 38 6.35 -9.66 -7.93
C GLU A 38 7.88 -9.50 -7.76
N MET A 39 8.34 -8.48 -7.04
CA MET A 39 9.76 -8.11 -6.99
C MET A 39 10.67 -9.17 -6.38
N ASP A 40 10.20 -9.87 -5.34
CA ASP A 40 11.01 -10.88 -4.65
C ASP A 40 11.30 -12.08 -5.56
N ASP A 41 10.26 -12.62 -6.20
CA ASP A 41 10.41 -13.72 -7.17
C ASP A 41 11.15 -13.29 -8.44
N LEU A 42 10.92 -12.06 -8.91
CA LEU A 42 11.66 -11.45 -10.01
C LEU A 42 13.16 -11.45 -9.71
N LEU A 43 13.58 -10.85 -8.59
CA LEU A 43 15.01 -10.70 -8.26
C LEU A 43 15.72 -12.05 -8.05
N LYS A 44 15.00 -13.06 -7.56
CA LYS A 44 15.53 -14.42 -7.38
C LYS A 44 15.74 -15.20 -8.68
N SER A 45 15.00 -14.84 -9.73
CA SER A 45 14.96 -15.59 -10.99
C SER A 45 15.46 -14.81 -12.21
N LEU A 46 15.73 -13.51 -12.05
CA LEU A 46 16.11 -12.61 -13.13
C LEU A 46 17.38 -13.08 -13.83
N THR A 47 17.24 -13.35 -15.14
CA THR A 47 18.35 -13.66 -16.04
C THR A 47 18.35 -12.64 -17.18
N ILE A 48 19.52 -12.10 -17.49
CA ILE A 48 19.71 -11.10 -18.53
C ILE A 48 20.86 -11.55 -19.42
N ILE A 49 20.59 -11.65 -20.72
CA ILE A 49 21.57 -12.06 -21.72
C ILE A 49 21.56 -11.02 -22.82
N ASP A 50 22.74 -10.48 -23.14
CA ASP A 50 22.94 -9.68 -24.34
C ASP A 50 23.54 -10.56 -25.43
N TYR A 51 22.81 -10.76 -26.53
CA TYR A 51 23.25 -11.56 -27.68
C TYR A 51 24.12 -10.76 -28.66
N SER A 52 24.33 -9.47 -28.40
CA SER A 52 25.25 -8.62 -29.17
C SER A 52 26.68 -8.68 -28.61
N LYS A 53 27.53 -7.72 -28.99
CA LYS A 53 28.87 -7.53 -28.39
C LYS A 53 28.86 -6.65 -27.13
N GLY A 54 27.70 -6.19 -26.71
CA GLY A 54 27.52 -5.39 -25.50
C GLY A 54 27.70 -6.20 -24.21
N GLN A 55 27.64 -5.48 -23.10
CA GLN A 55 27.76 -6.02 -21.75
C GLN A 55 26.65 -5.49 -20.85
N VAL A 56 26.07 -6.39 -20.05
CA VAL A 56 25.25 -6.05 -18.89
C VAL A 56 26.19 -5.62 -17.75
N ARG A 57 26.06 -4.37 -17.30
CA ARG A 57 26.91 -3.76 -16.27
C ARG A 57 26.36 -3.95 -14.86
N GLY A 58 25.05 -4.09 -14.72
CA GLY A 58 24.39 -4.23 -13.43
C GLY A 58 22.88 -4.08 -13.52
N VAL A 59 22.21 -4.26 -12.39
CA VAL A 59 20.77 -4.06 -12.24
C VAL A 59 20.54 -3.19 -11.01
N ASP A 60 19.95 -2.02 -11.22
CA ASP A 60 19.46 -1.15 -10.17
C ASP A 60 17.96 -1.46 -9.96
N TYR A 61 17.49 -1.43 -8.72
CA TYR A 61 16.07 -1.59 -8.43
C TYR A 61 15.64 -0.55 -7.40
N ASP A 62 14.43 -0.04 -7.54
CA ASP A 62 13.88 0.90 -6.57
C ASP A 62 13.71 0.15 -5.22
N THR A 63 14.50 0.53 -4.21
CA THR A 63 14.28 0.20 -2.79
C THR A 63 13.63 1.36 -2.06
N PRO A 64 12.32 1.63 -2.23
CA PRO A 64 11.65 2.57 -1.36
C PRO A 64 11.22 1.86 -0.07
N GLN A 65 11.17 2.63 1.01
CA GLN A 65 10.52 2.24 2.26
C GLN A 65 9.18 1.54 1.95
N SER A 66 9.03 0.34 2.52
CA SER A 66 7.78 -0.39 2.61
C SER A 66 6.67 0.51 3.15
N GLN A 67 5.41 0.14 2.90
CA GLN A 67 4.28 0.88 3.44
C GLN A 67 4.36 1.01 4.97
N ALA A 68 4.78 -0.07 5.65
CA ALA A 68 5.03 -0.08 7.08
C ALA A 68 6.09 0.96 7.49
N GLU A 69 7.18 1.07 6.72
CA GLU A 69 8.22 2.08 6.98
C GLU A 69 7.74 3.51 6.66
N LYS A 70 6.92 3.71 5.63
CA LYS A 70 6.29 5.01 5.35
C LYS A 70 5.33 5.45 6.45
N LEU A 71 4.62 4.49 7.06
CA LEU A 71 3.66 4.72 8.13
C LEU A 71 4.29 4.65 9.53
N ALA A 72 5.58 4.35 9.66
CA ALA A 72 6.23 4.16 10.96
C ALA A 72 6.17 5.40 11.87
N GLY A 73 6.00 6.59 11.28
CA GLY A 73 5.81 7.85 11.99
C GLY A 73 4.36 8.29 12.18
N CYS A 74 3.39 7.60 11.58
CA CYS A 74 1.97 7.99 11.68
C CYS A 74 1.36 7.49 12.98
N SER A 75 0.65 8.38 13.67
CA SER A 75 -0.10 8.03 14.88
C SER A 75 -1.42 7.31 14.60
N ILE A 76 -1.87 7.32 13.33
CA ILE A 76 -3.10 6.70 12.87
C ILE A 76 -2.79 5.57 11.91
N ILE A 77 -3.15 4.35 12.32
CA ILE A 77 -3.05 3.12 11.50
C ILE A 77 -4.41 2.42 11.63
N LEU A 78 -5.06 2.16 10.50
CA LEU A 78 -6.41 1.61 10.46
C LEU A 78 -6.43 0.22 9.84
N ASP A 79 -7.10 -0.73 10.49
CA ASP A 79 -7.36 -2.05 9.92
C ASP A 79 -8.58 -2.02 8.99
N ASP A 80 -8.56 -2.83 7.92
CA ASP A 80 -9.65 -2.90 6.94
C ASP A 80 -10.99 -3.33 7.54
N ALA A 81 -10.97 -4.21 8.55
CA ALA A 81 -12.20 -4.72 9.16
C ALA A 81 -12.74 -3.79 10.26
N ARG A 82 -11.91 -2.93 10.86
CA ARG A 82 -12.24 -2.19 12.09
C ARG A 82 -11.81 -0.71 12.06
N SER A 83 -11.77 -0.10 10.89
CA SER A 83 -11.25 1.26 10.66
C SER A 83 -11.81 2.36 11.58
N LEU A 84 -13.13 2.44 11.80
CA LEU A 84 -13.69 3.46 12.70
C LEU A 84 -13.26 3.26 14.16
N ARG A 85 -13.14 1.99 14.60
CA ARG A 85 -12.71 1.65 15.95
C ARG A 85 -11.28 2.11 16.17
N ASP A 86 -10.41 1.75 15.25
CA ASP A 86 -8.99 2.06 15.33
C ASP A 86 -8.76 3.56 15.22
N LEU A 87 -9.56 4.26 14.40
CA LEU A 87 -9.55 5.72 14.35
C LEU A 87 -9.90 6.35 15.70
N LEU A 88 -11.02 5.95 16.33
CA LEU A 88 -11.42 6.49 17.62
C LEU A 88 -10.41 6.19 18.73
N ARG A 89 -9.72 5.04 18.67
CA ARG A 89 -8.62 4.71 19.58
C ARG A 89 -7.40 5.60 19.33
N ALA A 90 -7.00 5.78 18.08
CA ALA A 90 -5.85 6.61 17.68
C ALA A 90 -6.07 8.09 18.02
N LEU A 91 -7.33 8.55 18.03
CA LEU A 91 -7.70 9.91 18.40
C LEU A 91 -7.78 10.16 19.92
N ARG A 92 -7.53 9.17 20.78
CA ARG A 92 -7.52 9.38 22.24
C ARG A 92 -6.52 10.49 22.61
N GLY A 93 -6.98 11.44 23.41
CA GLY A 93 -6.26 12.64 23.82
C GLY A 93 -6.30 13.80 22.81
N ARG A 94 -6.72 13.55 21.56
CA ARG A 94 -6.79 14.57 20.51
C ARG A 94 -8.05 15.42 20.65
N LYS A 95 -7.97 16.68 20.21
CA LYS A 95 -9.13 17.58 20.13
C LYS A 95 -10.01 17.20 18.96
N VAL A 96 -11.29 16.96 19.24
CA VAL A 96 -12.28 16.55 18.25
C VAL A 96 -13.61 17.23 18.51
N GLN A 97 -14.42 17.30 17.46
CA GLN A 97 -15.83 17.63 17.57
C GLN A 97 -16.65 16.43 17.10
N LEU A 98 -17.44 15.87 18.01
CA LEU A 98 -18.37 14.80 17.72
C LEU A 98 -19.63 15.41 17.11
N ALA A 99 -20.03 14.95 15.94
CA ALA A 99 -21.35 15.19 15.40
C ALA A 99 -22.26 14.04 15.86
N LEU A 100 -23.34 14.38 16.55
CA LEU A 100 -24.33 13.44 17.05
C LEU A 100 -25.56 13.45 16.14
N LYS A 101 -26.49 12.53 16.37
CA LYS A 101 -27.80 12.55 15.73
C LYS A 101 -28.52 13.86 16.05
N GLN A 102 -29.47 14.23 15.20
CA GLN A 102 -30.29 15.44 15.35
C GLN A 102 -29.48 16.76 15.26
N GLY A 103 -28.26 16.72 14.72
CA GLY A 103 -27.44 17.90 14.44
C GLY A 103 -26.74 18.50 15.65
N GLN A 104 -26.77 17.83 16.81
CA GLN A 104 -26.01 18.24 17.98
C GLN A 104 -24.51 18.01 17.75
N THR A 105 -23.66 18.94 18.22
CA THR A 105 -22.20 18.79 18.16
C THR A 105 -21.56 19.06 19.50
N GLU A 106 -20.59 18.24 19.88
CA GLU A 106 -19.91 18.30 21.17
C GLU A 106 -18.40 18.35 20.95
N GLY A 107 -17.75 19.38 21.49
CA GLY A 107 -16.31 19.65 21.32
C GLY A 107 -15.53 19.33 22.60
N GLY A 108 -14.38 18.69 22.46
CA GLY A 108 -13.57 18.29 23.60
C GLY A 108 -12.33 17.48 23.23
N ALA A 109 -11.61 17.01 24.26
CA ALA A 109 -10.57 16.01 24.10
C ALA A 109 -11.17 14.60 24.18
N LEU A 110 -10.90 13.77 23.18
CA LEU A 110 -11.44 12.40 23.14
C LEU A 110 -10.80 11.55 24.24
N LEU A 111 -11.58 11.01 25.18
CA LEU A 111 -11.08 10.01 26.13
C LEU A 111 -10.96 8.63 25.48
N GLY A 112 -11.80 8.35 24.50
CA GLY A 112 -11.72 7.16 23.66
C GLY A 112 -13.02 6.37 23.63
N LEU A 113 -12.88 5.12 23.22
CA LEU A 113 -13.97 4.15 23.06
C LEU A 113 -13.93 3.16 24.23
N ASP A 114 -15.03 3.08 24.98
CA ASP A 114 -15.28 2.04 25.98
C ASP A 114 -16.05 0.91 25.30
N GLU A 115 -15.33 -0.20 25.09
CA GLU A 115 -15.80 -1.36 24.36
C GLU A 115 -15.58 -2.63 25.18
N ASP A 116 -16.53 -3.55 25.04
CA ASP A 116 -16.47 -4.92 25.55
C ASP A 116 -16.27 -5.80 24.31
N GLU A 117 -15.18 -6.57 24.26
CA GLU A 117 -14.81 -7.36 23.05
C GLU A 117 -15.89 -8.36 22.64
N THR A 118 -16.81 -8.68 23.56
CA THR A 118 -17.94 -9.59 23.33
C THR A 118 -19.19 -8.90 22.77
N ARG A 119 -19.23 -7.57 22.71
CA ARG A 119 -20.40 -6.79 22.32
C ARG A 119 -20.26 -6.20 20.92
N PRO A 120 -21.39 -6.07 20.17
CA PRO A 120 -21.38 -5.39 18.89
C PRO A 120 -21.00 -3.92 19.07
N MET A 121 -20.21 -3.39 18.13
CA MET A 121 -19.72 -2.01 18.10
C MET A 121 -20.82 -0.98 18.41
N LYS A 122 -22.05 -1.16 17.89
CA LYS A 122 -23.20 -0.26 18.12
C LYS A 122 -23.54 -0.02 19.60
N ALA A 123 -23.16 -0.93 20.50
CA ALA A 123 -23.38 -0.83 21.93
C ALA A 123 -22.19 -0.19 22.69
N SER A 124 -21.09 0.12 22.00
CA SER A 124 -19.92 0.77 22.59
C SER A 124 -20.18 2.25 22.87
N LEU A 125 -19.46 2.79 23.85
CA LEU A 125 -19.59 4.18 24.29
C LEU A 125 -18.35 4.98 23.92
N VAL A 126 -18.55 6.21 23.48
CA VAL A 126 -17.48 7.17 23.21
C VAL A 126 -17.52 8.25 24.29
N SER A 127 -16.37 8.50 24.90
CA SER A 127 -16.23 9.44 26.01
C SER A 127 -15.41 10.65 25.59
N LEU A 128 -15.86 11.84 25.99
CA LEU A 128 -15.27 13.14 25.63
C LEU A 128 -15.11 14.00 26.89
N LEU A 129 -13.92 14.56 27.11
CA LEU A 129 -13.70 15.61 28.09
C LEU A 129 -14.08 16.94 27.46
N ALA A 130 -15.17 17.54 27.91
CA ALA A 130 -15.70 18.77 27.32
C ALA A 130 -14.71 19.94 27.50
N ASP A 131 -14.61 20.81 26.50
CA ASP A 131 -13.67 21.95 26.57
C ASP A 131 -14.06 23.01 27.59
N LYS A 132 -15.36 23.17 27.81
CA LYS A 132 -15.94 24.26 28.62
C LYS A 132 -16.15 23.88 30.07
N THR A 133 -16.21 22.58 30.33
CA THR A 133 -16.54 22.01 31.62
C THR A 133 -15.61 20.83 31.79
N GLU A 134 -14.92 20.70 32.93
CA GLU A 134 -14.05 19.55 33.24
C GLU A 134 -14.86 18.25 33.47
N THR A 135 -15.96 18.11 32.73
CA THR A 135 -16.93 17.03 32.78
C THR A 135 -16.64 16.05 31.65
N VAL A 136 -16.66 14.77 32.01
CA VAL A 136 -16.63 13.69 31.04
C VAL A 136 -18.05 13.39 30.58
N ASN A 137 -18.30 13.62 29.30
CA ASN A 137 -19.55 13.27 28.65
C ASN A 137 -19.41 11.94 27.92
N VAL A 138 -20.43 11.09 28.02
CA VAL A 138 -20.42 9.74 27.44
C VAL A 138 -21.58 9.59 26.47
N TYR A 139 -21.29 9.16 25.25
CA TYR A 139 -22.26 9.03 24.17
C TYR A 139 -22.25 7.62 23.60
N PRO A 140 -23.40 6.98 23.36
CA PRO A 140 -23.44 5.74 22.59
C PRO A 140 -22.92 5.98 21.17
N ILE A 141 -22.06 5.10 20.64
CA ILE A 141 -21.53 5.25 19.28
C ILE A 141 -22.65 5.22 18.22
N SER A 142 -23.78 4.60 18.54
CA SER A 142 -24.98 4.60 17.69
C SER A 142 -25.61 5.99 17.50
N GLN A 143 -25.24 6.98 18.31
CA GLN A 143 -25.61 8.38 18.15
C GLN A 143 -24.58 9.19 17.35
N LEU A 144 -23.37 8.67 17.16
CA LEU A 144 -22.32 9.34 16.42
C LEU A 144 -22.64 9.34 14.92
N SER A 145 -22.71 10.51 14.32
CA SER A 145 -22.92 10.72 12.88
C SER A 145 -21.65 11.17 12.16
N GLY A 146 -20.67 11.71 12.89
CA GLY A 146 -19.37 12.09 12.35
C GLY A 146 -18.39 12.51 13.43
N VAL A 147 -17.11 12.58 13.06
CA VAL A 147 -16.03 13.10 13.91
C VAL A 147 -15.25 14.11 13.08
N THR A 148 -15.14 15.33 13.58
CA THR A 148 -14.28 16.36 13.00
C THR A 148 -13.00 16.43 13.83
N LEU A 149 -11.86 16.19 13.18
CA LEU A 149 -10.55 16.31 13.81
C LEU A 149 -10.20 17.80 13.88
N GLN A 150 -9.99 18.33 15.09
CA GLN A 150 -9.54 19.70 15.31
C GLN A 150 -8.01 19.78 15.51
N ASP A 151 -7.38 18.63 15.74
CA ASP A 151 -5.94 18.46 15.75
C ASP A 151 -5.41 18.31 14.31
N ASN A 152 -4.55 19.25 13.88
CA ASN A 152 -4.05 19.28 12.50
C ASN A 152 -3.12 18.11 12.20
N ASP A 153 -2.27 17.71 13.15
CA ASP A 153 -1.32 16.60 12.98
C ASP A 153 -2.09 15.29 12.77
N ALA A 154 -3.12 15.04 13.58
CA ALA A 154 -3.99 13.89 13.42
C ALA A 154 -4.73 13.90 12.08
N ALA A 155 -5.17 15.08 11.61
CA ALA A 155 -5.82 15.21 10.31
C ALA A 155 -4.84 14.96 9.14
N GLU A 156 -3.60 15.40 9.25
CA GLU A 156 -2.53 15.12 8.28
C GLU A 156 -2.15 13.64 8.25
N ASP A 157 -1.97 13.02 9.42
CA ASP A 157 -1.70 11.59 9.55
C ASP A 157 -2.80 10.74 8.92
N LEU A 158 -4.07 11.06 9.20
CA LEU A 158 -5.21 10.34 8.60
C LEU A 158 -5.21 10.47 7.08
N ARG A 159 -5.00 11.68 6.55
CA ARG A 159 -4.93 11.91 5.10
C ARG A 159 -3.75 11.17 4.47
N PHE A 160 -2.59 11.17 5.12
CA PHE A 160 -1.40 10.47 4.65
C PHE A 160 -1.61 8.95 4.65
N PHE A 161 -2.19 8.39 5.72
CA PHE A 161 -2.56 6.99 5.81
C PHE A 161 -3.49 6.60 4.65
N LEU A 162 -4.60 7.34 4.47
CA LEU A 162 -5.57 7.04 3.41
C LEU A 162 -4.96 7.15 2.01
N LYS A 163 -4.12 8.16 1.75
CA LYS A 163 -3.40 8.30 0.47
C LYS A 163 -2.44 7.13 0.23
N THR A 164 -1.77 6.68 1.28
CA THR A 164 -0.84 5.55 1.23
C THR A 164 -1.56 4.22 1.05
N ALA A 165 -2.75 4.07 1.65
CA ALA A 165 -3.63 2.92 1.48
C ALA A 165 -4.20 2.82 0.06
N LEU A 166 -4.47 3.95 -0.62
CA LEU A 166 -4.92 3.95 -2.03
C LEU A 166 -3.84 3.47 -3.03
N GLY A 167 -2.58 3.43 -2.64
CA GLY A 167 -1.45 3.01 -3.49
C GLY A 167 -1.33 1.49 -3.70
N GLN A 168 -2.42 0.72 -3.57
CA GLN A 168 -2.43 -0.75 -3.50
C GLN A 168 -1.88 -1.48 -4.75
N GLU A 169 -1.71 -0.82 -5.91
CA GLU A 169 -0.87 -1.36 -7.00
C GLU A 169 0.40 -0.52 -7.14
N SER A 170 1.31 -0.66 -6.18
CA SER A 170 2.60 0.01 -6.26
C SER A 170 3.50 -0.76 -7.22
N HIS A 171 3.64 -0.24 -8.44
CA HIS A 171 4.62 -0.75 -9.38
C HIS A 171 6.04 -0.35 -8.93
N ARG A 172 6.98 -1.26 -9.12
CA ARG A 172 8.42 -1.10 -8.88
C ARG A 172 9.16 -1.25 -10.19
N SER A 173 10.25 -0.51 -10.33
CA SER A 173 11.09 -0.61 -11.51
C SER A 173 12.42 -1.26 -11.22
N ILE A 174 12.88 -2.06 -12.18
CA ILE A 174 14.29 -2.42 -12.33
C ILE A 174 14.87 -1.67 -13.52
N THR A 175 16.11 -1.21 -13.38
CA THR A 175 16.90 -0.58 -14.42
C THR A 175 18.11 -1.45 -14.70
N ILE A 176 18.12 -2.07 -15.87
CA ILE A 176 19.25 -2.84 -16.37
C ILE A 176 20.26 -1.85 -16.96
N ARG A 177 21.47 -1.81 -16.42
CA ARG A 177 22.57 -0.98 -16.91
C ARG A 177 23.34 -1.75 -17.98
N LEU A 178 23.56 -1.12 -19.12
CA LEU A 178 24.25 -1.67 -20.28
C LEU A 178 25.51 -0.85 -20.57
N SER A 179 26.39 -1.38 -21.41
CA SER A 179 27.43 -0.57 -22.05
C SER A 179 26.82 0.34 -23.11
N PRO A 180 27.51 1.37 -23.60
CA PRO A 180 27.00 2.19 -24.70
C PRO A 180 26.95 1.37 -26.01
N GLY A 181 25.84 1.44 -26.74
CA GLY A 181 25.71 0.86 -28.08
C GLY A 181 24.35 0.22 -28.37
N GLU A 182 24.34 -0.65 -29.37
CA GLU A 182 23.20 -1.51 -29.70
C GLU A 182 23.31 -2.86 -28.96
N HIS A 183 22.17 -3.34 -28.47
CA HIS A 183 22.05 -4.57 -27.70
C HIS A 183 20.89 -5.41 -28.24
N ASP A 184 21.06 -6.73 -28.27
CA ASP A 184 19.97 -7.69 -28.49
C ASP A 184 19.71 -8.39 -27.16
N LEU A 185 18.89 -7.72 -26.35
CA LEU A 185 18.75 -8.04 -24.94
C LEU A 185 17.59 -9.02 -24.74
N GLU A 186 17.87 -10.16 -24.11
CA GLU A 186 16.88 -11.09 -23.61
C GLU A 186 16.84 -11.03 -22.08
N VAL A 187 15.64 -10.87 -21.54
CA VAL A 187 15.38 -10.84 -20.10
C VAL A 187 14.37 -11.93 -19.79
N SER A 188 14.71 -12.81 -18.86
CA SER A 188 13.80 -13.86 -18.38
C SER A 188 13.68 -13.90 -16.87
N TYR A 189 12.51 -14.31 -16.39
CA TYR A 189 12.16 -14.31 -14.97
C TYR A 189 10.93 -15.19 -14.72
N LEU A 190 10.73 -15.57 -13.46
CA LEU A 190 9.58 -16.32 -12.95
C LEU A 190 8.69 -15.38 -12.12
N LEU A 191 7.38 -15.42 -12.35
CA LEU A 191 6.39 -14.70 -11.52
C LEU A 191 5.19 -15.60 -11.20
N PRO A 192 4.51 -15.39 -10.06
CA PRO A 192 3.19 -15.95 -9.80
C PRO A 192 2.23 -15.61 -10.94
N LEU A 193 1.34 -16.55 -11.28
CA LEU A 193 0.30 -16.28 -12.26
C LEU A 193 -0.74 -15.31 -11.70
N PRO A 194 -1.25 -14.37 -12.51
CA PRO A 194 -2.33 -13.51 -12.09
C PRO A 194 -3.58 -14.35 -11.76
N PRO A 195 -4.45 -13.88 -10.85
CA PRO A 195 -5.69 -14.56 -10.53
C PRO A 195 -6.49 -14.90 -11.80
N GLY A 196 -6.82 -16.17 -11.99
CA GLY A 196 -7.57 -16.66 -13.15
C GLY A 196 -6.74 -17.20 -14.33
N ALA A 197 -5.41 -17.04 -14.31
CA ALA A 197 -4.54 -17.72 -15.27
C ALA A 197 -4.23 -19.15 -14.79
N SER A 198 -4.76 -20.16 -15.49
CA SER A 198 -4.46 -21.57 -15.22
C SER A 198 -3.83 -22.25 -16.44
N ALA A 199 -2.91 -23.18 -16.19
CA ALA A 199 -2.41 -24.10 -17.21
C ALA A 199 -3.39 -25.28 -17.46
N THR A 200 -4.50 -25.34 -16.70
CA THR A 200 -5.52 -26.37 -16.80
C THR A 200 -6.59 -25.95 -17.80
N GLY A 201 -6.29 -26.09 -19.09
CA GLY A 201 -7.22 -25.71 -20.16
C GLY A 201 -6.69 -25.89 -21.58
N TRP A 202 -5.75 -26.80 -21.80
CA TRP A 202 -5.32 -27.28 -23.12
C TRP A 202 -5.46 -28.79 -23.18
#